data_AF-A0A937CRE0-F1
#
_entry.id   AF-A0A937CRE0-F1
#
_cell.length_a   1.000
_cell.length_b   1.000
_cell.length_c   1.000
_cell.angle_alpha   90.00
_cell.angle_beta   90.00
_cell.angle_gamma   90.00
#
_symmetry.space_group_name_H-M   'P 1'
#
loop_
_entity.id
_entity.type
_entity.pdbx_description
1 polymer ?
#
loop_
_entity_poly.entity_id
_entity_poly.type
_entity_poly.pdbx_seq_one_letter_code
_entity_poly.pdbx_strand_id
1 'polypeptide(L)'
;MALYPERNIAERALMPRIVSSVALLLGLSFLLPAAWAAVDRAEAASLAQRTAPGRVLSVERGLHLDNSVVWRIQVLTTGGEVRLVVIDAETGRPR
;
A
#
# COMPACT_ATOMS: atom_id res chain seq x y z
N MET A 1 -43.34 -6.01 60.30
CA MET A 1 -44.17 -5.18 59.40
C MET A 1 -43.21 -4.32 58.60
N ALA A 2 -43.25 -4.44 57.27
CA ALA A 2 -42.20 -4.06 56.33
C ALA A 2 -41.90 -2.55 56.24
N LEU A 3 -40.66 -2.21 55.87
CA LEU A 3 -40.35 -1.21 54.84
C LEU A 3 -38.88 -1.38 54.36
N TYR A 4 -38.69 -2.09 53.24
CA TYR A 4 -37.67 -1.72 52.24
C TYR A 4 -38.35 -0.71 51.29
N PRO A 5 -37.66 0.15 50.50
CA PRO A 5 -36.26 0.05 50.06
C PRO A 5 -35.49 1.39 49.96
N GLU A 6 -34.15 1.35 49.92
CA GLU A 6 -33.37 2.34 49.15
C GLU A 6 -32.19 1.58 48.54
N ARG A 7 -32.36 1.19 47.29
CA ARG A 7 -31.28 0.66 46.45
C ARG A 7 -30.34 1.82 46.15
N ASN A 8 -29.25 1.97 46.90
CA ASN A 8 -28.23 2.94 46.53
C ASN A 8 -27.28 2.35 45.48
N ILE A 9 -27.31 3.03 44.34
CA ILE A 9 -26.85 2.66 43.02
C ILE A 9 -25.35 2.99 42.93
N ALA A 10 -24.53 2.33 43.76
CA ALA A 10 -23.09 2.59 43.82
C ALA A 10 -22.23 1.62 42.97
N GLU A 11 -22.85 0.82 42.11
CA GLU A 11 -22.15 -0.14 41.22
C GLU A 11 -21.89 0.37 39.79
N ARG A 12 -22.07 1.68 39.50
CA ARG A 12 -22.03 2.16 38.11
C ARG A 12 -21.16 3.38 37.87
N ALA A 13 -19.88 3.22 38.11
CA ALA A 13 -18.78 3.93 37.43
C ALA A 13 -17.54 3.55 38.24
N LEU A 14 -16.52 2.91 37.70
CA LEU A 14 -15.61 3.61 36.80
C LEU A 14 -14.49 2.63 36.41
N MET A 15 -14.70 1.84 35.36
CA MET A 15 -13.64 1.33 34.49
C MET A 15 -14.35 0.75 33.26
N PRO A 16 -13.93 1.04 32.01
CA PRO A 16 -12.53 1.16 31.61
C PRO A 16 -12.31 2.27 30.57
N ARG A 17 -11.87 3.47 30.99
CA ARG A 17 -11.42 4.50 30.02
C ARG A 17 -10.20 4.04 29.20
N ILE A 18 -9.47 3.03 29.67
CA ILE A 18 -8.25 2.50 29.04
C ILE A 18 -8.58 1.55 27.87
N VAL A 19 -9.68 0.79 27.94
CA VAL A 19 -10.08 -0.12 26.85
C VAL A 19 -10.55 0.67 25.62
N SER A 20 -11.09 1.88 25.83
CA SER A 20 -11.58 2.74 24.74
C SER A 20 -10.46 3.30 23.85
N SER A 21 -9.24 3.48 24.36
CA SER A 21 -8.12 4.07 23.61
C SER A 21 -7.44 3.07 22.67
N VAL A 22 -7.39 1.79 23.06
CA VAL A 22 -6.78 0.72 22.25
C VAL A 22 -7.65 0.38 21.04
N ALA A 23 -8.98 0.38 21.21
CA ALA A 23 -9.92 0.11 20.10
C ALA A 23 -9.89 1.20 19.01
N LEU A 24 -9.66 2.46 19.39
CA LEU A 24 -9.59 3.57 18.44
C LEU A 24 -8.33 3.53 17.57
N LEU A 25 -7.19 3.10 18.12
CA LEU A 25 -5.93 2.96 17.39
C LEU A 25 -5.95 1.73 16.45
N LEU A 26 -6.58 0.62 16.86
CA LEU A 26 -6.76 -0.57 16.01
C LEU A 26 -7.74 -0.33 14.84
N GLY A 27 -8.79 0.47 15.04
CA GLY A 27 -9.72 0.84 13.97
C GLY A 27 -9.10 1.76 12.91
N LEU A 28 -8.13 2.59 13.29
CA LEU A 28 -7.51 3.57 12.39
C LEU A 28 -6.53 2.94 11.39
N SER A 29 -5.91 1.80 11.73
CA SER A 29 -5.00 1.09 10.81
C SER A 29 -5.70 0.44 9.61
N PHE A 30 -7.01 0.19 9.69
CA PHE A 30 -7.77 -0.44 8.59
C PHE A 30 -8.20 0.54 7.49
N LEU A 31 -8.10 1.85 7.73
CA LEU A 31 -8.53 2.88 6.77
C LEU A 31 -7.40 3.44 5.91
N LEU A 32 -6.17 2.95 6.05
CA LEU A 32 -5.08 3.37 5.18
C LEU A 32 -5.24 2.62 3.85
N PRO A 33 -5.64 3.28 2.75
CA PRO A 33 -5.46 2.69 1.44
C PRO A 33 -3.96 2.46 1.33
N ALA A 34 -3.58 1.20 1.32
CA ALA A 34 -2.20 0.86 1.08
C ALA A 34 -1.90 1.34 -0.34
N ALA A 35 -1.16 2.45 -0.45
CA ALA A 35 -0.65 2.97 -1.71
C ALA A 35 0.50 2.06 -2.20
N TRP A 36 0.21 0.76 -2.27
CA TRP A 36 0.92 -0.15 -3.15
C TRP A 36 0.53 0.28 -4.55
N ALA A 37 1.50 0.64 -5.40
CA ALA A 37 1.19 0.68 -6.83
C ALA A 37 0.55 -0.65 -7.18
N ALA A 38 -0.45 -0.62 -8.04
CA ALA A 38 -1.07 -1.85 -8.52
C ALA A 38 -0.01 -2.81 -9.09
N VAL A 39 1.04 -2.25 -9.73
CA VAL A 39 2.20 -2.99 -10.22
C VAL A 39 3.43 -2.74 -9.34
N ASP A 40 3.94 -3.80 -8.74
CA ASP A 40 5.16 -3.74 -7.95
C ASP A 40 6.43 -3.70 -8.83
N ARG A 41 7.57 -3.50 -8.18
CA ARG A 41 8.87 -3.39 -8.85
C ARG A 41 9.27 -4.66 -9.62
N ALA A 42 9.02 -5.84 -9.04
CA ALA A 42 9.40 -7.13 -9.62
C ALA A 42 8.47 -7.49 -10.78
N GLU A 43 7.19 -7.18 -10.67
CA GLU A 43 6.22 -7.33 -11.74
C GLU A 43 6.56 -6.41 -12.92
N ALA A 44 6.89 -5.14 -12.66
CA ALA A 44 7.35 -4.20 -13.69
C ALA A 44 8.61 -4.70 -14.43
N ALA A 45 9.57 -5.27 -13.70
CA ALA A 45 10.76 -5.88 -14.30
C ALA A 45 10.41 -7.08 -15.20
N SER A 46 9.46 -7.92 -14.75
CA SER A 46 9.00 -9.09 -15.50
C SER A 46 8.22 -8.69 -16.75
N LEU A 47 7.39 -7.65 -16.68
CA LEU A 47 6.72 -7.04 -17.83
C LEU A 47 7.74 -6.46 -18.81
N ALA A 48 8.74 -5.73 -18.32
CA ALA A 48 9.78 -5.14 -19.17
C ALA A 48 10.59 -6.20 -19.92
N GLN A 49 10.94 -7.33 -19.28
CA GLN A 49 11.63 -8.44 -19.93
C GLN A 49 10.80 -9.12 -21.01
N ARG A 50 9.47 -9.15 -20.87
CA ARG A 50 8.56 -9.65 -21.91
C ARG A 50 8.53 -8.73 -23.13
N THR A 51 8.64 -7.42 -22.94
CA THR A 51 8.68 -6.43 -24.02
C THR A 51 10.05 -6.37 -24.70
N ALA A 52 11.13 -6.40 -23.91
CA ALA A 52 12.50 -6.38 -24.36
C ALA A 52 13.27 -7.52 -23.67
N PRO A 53 13.52 -8.66 -24.35
CA PRO A 53 14.25 -9.76 -23.75
C PRO A 53 15.70 -9.35 -23.46
N GLY A 54 16.13 -9.57 -22.22
CA GLY A 54 17.45 -9.14 -21.77
C GLY A 54 17.61 -9.12 -20.25
N ARG A 55 18.76 -8.65 -19.78
CA ARG A 55 19.05 -8.47 -18.35
C ARG A 55 18.56 -7.11 -17.88
N VAL A 56 17.73 -7.09 -16.86
CA VAL A 56 17.33 -5.84 -16.18
C VAL A 56 18.53 -5.31 -15.39
N LEU A 57 18.89 -4.05 -15.65
CA LEU A 57 20.00 -3.35 -14.99
C LEU A 57 19.49 -2.45 -13.86
N SER A 58 18.42 -1.69 -14.12
CA SER A 58 17.81 -0.78 -13.16
C SER A 58 16.30 -0.80 -13.30
N VAL A 59 15.61 -0.63 -12.18
CA VAL A 59 14.16 -0.43 -12.09
C VAL A 59 13.93 0.74 -11.16
N GLU A 60 13.57 1.88 -11.74
CA GLU A 60 13.38 3.13 -11.02
C GLU A 60 11.92 3.58 -11.12
N ARG A 61 11.42 4.15 -10.03
CA ARG A 61 10.08 4.75 -10.00
C ARG A 61 10.22 6.24 -10.32
N GLY A 62 9.35 6.75 -11.18
CA GLY A 62 9.34 8.16 -11.53
C GLY A 62 7.95 8.66 -11.89
N LEU A 63 7.89 9.94 -12.22
CA LEU A 63 6.70 10.58 -12.78
C LEU A 63 6.91 10.82 -14.27
N HIS A 64 5.86 10.61 -15.05
CA HIS A 64 5.80 11.01 -16.45
C HIS A 64 5.25 12.43 -16.58
N LEU A 65 5.32 13.02 -17.79
CA LEU A 65 4.92 14.40 -18.07
C LEU A 65 3.43 14.66 -17.78
N ASP A 66 2.59 13.63 -17.88
CA ASP A 66 1.16 13.65 -17.55
C ASP A 66 0.88 13.44 -16.05
N ASN A 67 1.92 13.52 -15.21
CA ASN A 67 1.87 13.28 -13.76
C ASN A 67 1.46 11.85 -13.37
N SER A 68 1.52 10.89 -14.31
CA SER A 68 1.33 9.47 -14.00
C SER A 68 2.58 8.87 -13.37
N VAL A 69 2.40 7.94 -12.43
CA VAL A 69 3.50 7.18 -11.82
C VAL A 69 3.92 6.08 -12.78
N VAL A 70 5.20 6.02 -13.11
CA VAL A 70 5.76 5.04 -14.04
C VAL A 70 6.99 4.35 -13.46
N TRP A 71 7.19 3.12 -13.88
CA TRP A 71 8.44 2.38 -13.75
C TRP A 71 9.29 2.64 -14.99
N ARG A 72 10.56 2.99 -14.77
CA ARG A 72 11.58 3.18 -15.80
C ARG A 72 12.58 2.04 -15.64
N ILE A 73 12.54 1.11 -16.58
CA ILE A 73 13.34 -0.11 -16.53
C ILE A 73 14.41 -0.04 -17.61
N GLN A 74 15.67 -0.14 -17.19
CA GLN A 74 16.79 -0.29 -18.12
C GLN A 74 17.04 -1.78 -18.35
N VAL A 75 17.01 -2.21 -19.60
CA VAL A 75 17.24 -3.60 -20.01
C VAL A 75 18.43 -3.65 -20.96
N LEU A 76 19.47 -4.40 -20.59
CA LEU A 76 20.55 -4.80 -21.49
C LEU A 76 20.05 -5.96 -22.35
N THR A 77 19.87 -5.73 -23.64
CA THR A 77 19.42 -6.77 -24.56
C THR A 77 20.56 -7.72 -24.90
N THR A 78 20.21 -8.85 -25.53
CA THR A 78 21.20 -9.80 -26.06
C THR A 78 22.09 -9.19 -27.16
N GLY A 79 21.65 -8.11 -27.81
CA GLY A 79 22.45 -7.37 -28.79
C GLY A 79 23.52 -6.47 -28.17
N GLY A 80 23.52 -6.31 -26.84
CA GLY A 80 24.47 -5.48 -26.10
C GLY A 80 24.03 -4.02 -25.95
N GLU A 81 22.90 -3.61 -26.52
CA GLU A 81 22.34 -2.28 -26.29
C GLU A 81 21.50 -2.21 -25.00
N VAL A 82 21.43 -1.01 -24.40
CA VAL A 82 20.54 -0.73 -23.26
C VAL A 82 19.27 -0.06 -23.76
N ARG A 83 18.12 -0.68 -23.52
CA ARG A 83 16.80 -0.12 -23.82
C ARG A 83 16.11 0.34 -22.55
N LEU A 84 15.46 1.50 -22.63
CA LEU A 84 14.56 1.99 -21.58
C LEU A 84 13.14 1.52 -21.90
N VAL A 85 12.56 0.71 -21.03
CA VAL A 85 11.15 0.32 -21.06
C VAL A 85 10.43 1.11 -19.98
N VAL A 86 9.37 1.83 -20.36
CA VAL A 86 8.53 2.60 -19.43
C VAL A 86 7.21 1.88 -19.26
N ILE A 87 6.83 1.62 -18.01
CA ILE A 87 5.60 0.91 -17.67
C ILE A 87 4.79 1.75 -16.68
N ASP A 88 3.51 1.92 -16.97
CA ASP A 88 2.58 2.57 -16.07
C ASP A 88 2.41 1.77 -14.78
N ALA A 89 2.62 2.41 -13.62
CA ALA A 89 2.64 1.71 -12.33
C ALA A 89 1.24 1.32 -11.81
N GLU A 90 0.18 1.90 -12.39
CA GLU A 90 -1.21 1.63 -12.02
C GLU A 90 -1.84 0.56 -12.92
N THR A 91 -1.48 0.52 -14.20
CA THR A 91 -2.10 -0.34 -15.21
C THR A 91 -1.19 -1.46 -15.72
N GLY A 92 0.12 -1.38 -15.49
CA GLY A 92 1.11 -2.33 -16.00
C GLY A 92 1.31 -2.27 -17.51
N ARG A 93 0.76 -1.27 -18.18
CA ARG A 93 0.87 -1.11 -19.63
C ARG A 93 2.17 -0.41 -20.01
N PRO A 94 2.82 -0.81 -21.12
CA PRO A 94 3.92 -0.03 -21.68
C PRO A 94 3.41 1.34 -22.12
N ARG A 95 4.24 2.36 -21.89
CA ARG A 95 4.01 3.75 -22.28
C ARG A 95 4.92 4.13 -23.46
#